data_AF-A0A2M8IY48-F1
#
_entry.id   AF-A0A2M8IY48-F1
#
_cell.length_a   1.000
_cell.length_b   1.000
_cell.length_c   1.000
_cell.angle_alpha   90.00
_cell.angle_beta   90.00
_cell.angle_gamma   90.00
#
_symmetry.space_group_name_H-M   'P 1'
#
loop_
_entity.id
_entity.type
_entity.pdbx_description
1 polymer ?
#
loop_
_entity_poly.entity_id
_entity_poly.type
_entity_poly.pdbx_seq_one_letter_code
_entity_poly.pdbx_strand_id
1 'polypeptide(L)'
;MTPPEAPRDGSASSGEMPPAVSVCIHTLSKRADFLRAARAGRQAMPGMLVQARRRHAEEAPGIRVGFTCSKKVGNAVARNRAK
;
A
#
# COMPACT_ATOMS: atom_id res chain seq x y z
N MET A 1 -12.00 -11.15 22.09
CA MET A 1 -11.33 -9.95 22.63
C MET A 1 -11.65 -8.79 21.71
N THR A 2 -12.76 -8.11 21.99
CA THR A 2 -13.21 -6.95 21.20
C THR A 2 -12.29 -5.77 21.52
N PRO A 3 -11.66 -5.11 20.53
CA PRO A 3 -10.81 -3.95 20.81
C PRO A 3 -11.64 -2.76 21.29
N PRO A 4 -11.14 -1.95 22.24
CA PRO A 4 -11.87 -0.80 22.78
C PRO A 4 -12.07 0.28 21.71
N GLU A 5 -13.29 0.82 21.64
CA GLU A 5 -13.72 1.89 20.73
C GLU A 5 -13.19 3.26 21.22
N ALA A 6 -12.77 4.13 20.31
CA ALA A 6 -12.20 5.44 20.64
C ALA A 6 -13.27 6.38 21.24
N PRO A 7 -12.94 7.21 22.26
CA PRO A 7 -13.87 8.17 22.86
C PRO A 7 -14.37 9.19 21.83
N ARG A 8 -15.69 9.44 21.80
CA ARG A 8 -16.37 10.32 20.82
C ARG A 8 -16.34 11.81 21.19
N ASP A 9 -15.78 12.16 22.34
CA ASP A 9 -15.96 13.48 22.95
C ASP A 9 -14.87 14.52 22.58
N GLY A 10 -14.12 14.29 21.51
CA GLY A 10 -13.23 15.32 20.93
C GLY A 10 -12.05 15.75 21.81
N SER A 11 -11.76 15.04 22.90
CA SER A 11 -10.69 15.35 23.87
C SER A 11 -9.44 14.47 23.69
N ALA A 12 -9.10 14.11 22.45
CA ALA A 12 -7.93 13.27 22.19
C ALA A 12 -6.62 14.02 22.50
N SER A 13 -5.94 13.64 23.59
CA SER A 13 -4.53 13.92 23.81
C SER A 13 -3.70 13.12 22.80
N SER A 14 -2.52 13.64 22.42
CA SER A 14 -1.70 13.24 21.25
C SER A 14 -1.15 11.79 21.25
N GLY A 15 -1.68 10.88 22.08
CA GLY A 15 -1.27 9.48 22.21
C GLY A 15 -2.38 8.43 22.00
N GLU A 16 -3.64 8.81 21.82
CA GLU A 16 -4.75 7.87 21.59
C GLU A 16 -5.34 8.05 20.19
N MET A 17 -4.57 7.64 19.19
CA MET A 17 -5.10 7.48 17.83
C MET A 17 -5.48 6.00 17.62
N PRO A 18 -6.71 5.68 17.18
CA PRO A 18 -7.04 4.30 16.84
C PRO A 18 -6.07 3.81 15.76
N PRO A 19 -5.60 2.54 15.80
CA PRO A 19 -4.60 2.01 14.87
C PRO A 19 -5.04 2.02 13.39
N ALA A 20 -6.29 2.42 13.11
CA ALA A 20 -6.86 2.51 11.78
C ALA A 20 -6.57 3.83 11.03
N VAL A 21 -5.97 4.87 11.64
CA VAL A 21 -5.92 6.23 11.01
C VAL A 21 -4.55 6.79 10.62
N SER A 22 -3.45 6.05 10.69
CA SER A 22 -2.22 6.56 10.06
C SER A 22 -1.24 5.48 9.60
N VAL A 23 -1.69 4.60 8.70
CA VAL A 23 -0.73 3.98 7.80
C VAL A 23 -0.56 4.96 6.64
N CYS A 24 0.42 5.86 6.73
CA CYS A 24 0.83 6.69 5.59
C CYS A 24 1.39 5.77 4.50
N ILE A 25 0.51 5.26 3.63
CA ILE A 25 0.89 4.44 2.49
C ILE A 25 1.47 5.38 1.44
N HIS A 26 2.75 5.22 1.15
CA HIS A 26 3.42 6.04 0.14
C HIS A 26 3.37 5.36 -1.23
N THR A 27 3.00 6.12 -2.27
CA THR A 27 2.99 5.61 -3.64
C THR A 27 4.41 5.50 -4.20
N LEU A 28 4.76 4.34 -4.78
CA LEU A 28 6.00 4.16 -5.53
C LEU A 28 5.94 4.93 -6.85
N SER A 29 6.89 5.83 -7.06
CA SER A 29 7.03 6.61 -8.30
C SER A 29 8.25 6.22 -9.13
N LYS A 30 9.32 5.70 -8.50
CA LYS A 30 10.59 5.39 -9.17
C LYS A 30 10.56 4.01 -9.82
N ARG A 31 10.82 3.93 -11.13
CA ARG A 31 10.90 2.66 -11.88
C ARG A 31 11.85 1.63 -11.25
N ALA A 32 12.97 2.08 -10.68
CA ALA A 32 13.93 1.21 -10.00
C ALA A 32 13.30 0.39 -8.87
N ASP A 33 12.37 0.98 -8.11
CA ASP A 33 11.68 0.30 -7.01
C ASP A 33 10.78 -0.82 -7.54
N PHE A 34 10.06 -0.58 -8.63
CA PHE A 34 9.25 -1.61 -9.31
C PHE A 34 10.11 -2.77 -9.83
N LEU A 35 11.25 -2.47 -10.48
CA LEU A 35 12.14 -3.51 -10.98
C LEU A 35 12.75 -4.36 -9.86
N ARG A 36 13.08 -3.73 -8.73
CA ARG A 36 13.59 -4.45 -7.57
C ARG A 36 12.50 -5.31 -6.91
N ALA A 37 11.25 -4.85 -6.86
CA ALA A 37 10.11 -5.65 -6.39
C ALA A 37 9.80 -6.82 -7.34
N ALA A 38 9.91 -6.62 -8.66
CA ALA A 38 9.67 -7.65 -9.67
C ALA A 38 10.64 -8.84 -9.61
N ARG A 39 11.84 -8.65 -9.04
CA ARG A 39 12.83 -9.72 -8.80
C ARG A 39 12.60 -10.49 -7.50
N ALA A 40 11.66 -10.05 -6.66
CA ALA A 40 11.41 -10.63 -5.35
C ALA A 40 10.24 -11.63 -5.39
N GLY A 41 9.67 -11.93 -4.22
CA GLY A 41 8.53 -12.83 -4.10
C GLY A 41 7.32 -12.32 -4.89
N ARG A 42 6.62 -13.26 -5.55
CA ARG A 42 5.41 -12.98 -6.33
C ARG A 42 4.30 -13.94 -5.93
N GLN A 43 3.08 -13.43 -5.87
CA GLN A 43 1.87 -14.21 -5.64
C GLN A 43 0.83 -13.83 -6.69
N ALA A 44 0.45 -14.79 -7.53
CA ALA A 44 -0.55 -14.61 -8.57
C ALA A 44 -1.94 -14.95 -8.03
N MET A 45 -2.90 -14.04 -8.15
CA MET A 45 -4.29 -14.21 -7.77
C MET A 45 -5.20 -13.89 -8.97
N PRO A 46 -6.47 -14.29 -8.97
CA PRO A 46 -7.42 -13.82 -9.98
C PRO A 46 -7.44 -12.29 -10.04
N GLY A 47 -7.21 -11.73 -11.23
CA GLY A 47 -7.25 -10.29 -11.47
C GLY A 47 -5.97 -9.51 -11.14
N MET A 48 -5.01 -10.06 -10.39
CA MET A 48 -3.78 -9.33 -10.06
C MET A 48 -2.56 -10.22 -9.74
N LEU A 49 -1.37 -9.65 -9.93
CA LEU A 49 -0.11 -10.23 -9.47
C LEU A 49 0.47 -9.31 -8.40
N VAL A 50 0.67 -9.84 -7.19
CA VAL A 50 1.33 -9.12 -6.10
C VAL A 50 2.82 -9.43 -6.15
N GLN A 51 3.65 -8.40 -6.15
CA GLN A 51 5.10 -8.50 -6.02
C GLN A 51 5.54 -7.76 -4.77
N ALA A 52 6.28 -8.43 -3.89
CA ALA A 52 6.69 -7.87 -2.62
C ALA A 52 8.16 -8.19 -2.32
N ARG A 53 8.87 -7.17 -1.86
CA ARG A 53 10.27 -7.27 -1.44
C ARG A 53 10.39 -6.83 0.01
N ARG A 54 11.01 -7.66 0.85
CA ARG A 54 11.45 -7.24 2.18
C ARG A 54 12.52 -6.17 2.03
N ARG A 55 12.29 -4.99 2.62
CA ARG A 55 13.21 -3.85 2.59
C ARG A 55 14.08 -3.85 3.85
N HIS A 56 15.27 -3.28 3.76
CA HIS A 56 16.04 -2.93 4.95
C HIS A 56 15.34 -1.79 5.68
N ALA A 57 15.43 -1.77 7.02
CA ALA A 57 14.78 -0.77 7.86
C ALA A 57 15.24 0.67 7.53
N GLU A 58 16.47 0.82 7.06
CA GLU A 58 17.07 2.11 6.70
C GLU A 58 16.65 2.64 5.31
N GLU A 59 16.04 1.81 4.45
CA GLU A 59 15.79 2.18 3.05
C GLU A 59 14.62 3.16 2.88
N ALA A 60 13.53 2.97 3.64
CA ALA A 60 12.43 3.92 3.72
C ALA A 60 11.45 3.53 4.83
N PRO A 61 10.93 4.50 5.60
CA PRO A 61 9.89 4.24 6.59
C PRO A 61 8.55 3.87 5.93
N GLY A 62 7.71 3.15 6.66
CA GLY A 62 6.32 2.89 6.30
C GLY A 62 6.09 1.93 5.13
N ILE A 63 4.82 1.73 4.77
CA ILE A 63 4.39 0.87 3.67
C ILE A 63 4.42 1.66 2.36
N ARG A 64 4.95 1.04 1.29
CA ARG A 64 5.00 1.63 -0.05
C ARG A 64 4.32 0.70 -1.05
N VAL A 65 3.45 1.25 -1.89
CA VAL A 65 2.70 0.48 -2.88
C VAL A 65 2.82 1.13 -4.25
N GLY A 66 2.95 0.32 -5.30
CA GLY A 66 2.95 0.79 -6.68
C GLY A 66 2.03 -0.08 -7.52
N PHE A 67 1.24 0.56 -8.38
CA PHE A 67 0.30 -0.14 -9.25
C PHE A 67 0.81 -0.13 -10.70
N THR A 68 0.86 -1.31 -11.31
CA THR A 68 1.08 -1.45 -12.74
C THR A 68 -0.15 -2.09 -13.37
N CYS A 69 -0.55 -1.60 -14.53
CA CYS A 69 -1.71 -2.10 -15.24
C CYS A 69 -1.32 -2.22 -16.72
N SER A 70 -1.60 -3.38 -17.31
CA SER A 70 -1.23 -3.62 -18.70
C SER A 70 -2.10 -2.78 -19.64
N LYS A 71 -1.57 -2.45 -20.83
CA LYS A 71 -2.38 -1.81 -21.88
C LYS A 71 -3.54 -2.68 -22.35
N LYS A 72 -3.50 -4.00 -22.10
CA LYS A 72 -4.54 -4.97 -22.49
C LYS A 72 -5.85 -4.81 -21.69
N VAL A 73 -5.82 -4.16 -20.53
CA VAL A 73 -7.02 -3.94 -19.69
C VAL A 73 -8.05 -3.05 -20.38
N GLY A 74 -7.63 -2.19 -21.32
CA GLY A 74 -8.53 -1.35 -22.11
C GLY A 74 -8.08 0.11 -22.16
N ASN A 75 -9.06 1.01 -22.29
CA ASN A 75 -8.83 2.45 -22.41
C ASN A 75 -8.26 3.07 -21.11
N ALA A 76 -7.95 4.36 -21.15
CA ALA A 76 -7.36 5.07 -20.00
C ALA A 76 -8.25 5.00 -18.74
N VAL A 77 -9.56 5.11 -18.90
CA VAL A 77 -10.51 5.08 -17.79
C VAL A 77 -10.55 3.70 -17.13
N ALA A 78 -10.62 2.62 -17.92
CA ALA A 78 -10.60 1.25 -17.41
C ALA A 78 -9.30 0.97 -16.63
N ARG A 79 -8.16 1.43 -17.13
CA ARG A 79 -6.87 1.28 -16.42
C ARG A 79 -6.79 2.10 -15.14
N ASN A 80 -7.39 3.28 -15.09
CA ASN A 80 -7.42 4.11 -13.88
C ASN A 80 -8.34 3.52 -12.81
N ARG A 81 -9.41 2.81 -13.20
CA ARG A 81 -10.29 2.08 -12.27
C ARG A 81 -9.64 0.82 -11.70
N ALA A 82 -8.72 0.21 -12.45
CA ALA A 82 -8.00 -1.01 -12.03
C ALA A 82 -6.78 -0.73 -11.14
N LYS A 83 -6.31 0.52 -11.08
CA LYS A 83 -5.24 0.97 -10.18
C LYS A 83 -5.85 1.47 -8.88
#